data_AF-A0A800AI52-F1
#
_entry.id   AF-A0A800AI52-F1
#
_cell.length_a   1.000
_cell.length_b   1.000
_cell.length_c   1.000
_cell.angle_alpha   90.00
_cell.angle_beta   90.00
_cell.angle_gamma   90.00
#
_symmetry.space_group_name_H-M   'P 1'
#
loop_
_entity.id
_entity.type
_entity.pdbx_description
1 polymer ?
#
loop_
_entity_poly.entity_id
_entity_poly.type
_entity_poly.pdbx_seq_one_letter_code
_entity_poly.pdbx_strand_id
1 'polypeptide(L)'
;MYNRFSQMFGFYIVLMPLGVLICGCWSNIALFESHRQSDYSLPHSKPDFLGNPPEGITVRPTPIKRYKQVFYILETEYFKIYFAEKDKDLAFNSVREVDAVYEKLADWYQHQLVTPYEIYFLPDKSTIYRVTGETRDLGGVVTQRRGTLFIASQYYNTQTVAHELSHIFLRKKLHERKIPIWFNEGLAEYLSTPQVNSDYFRNFIFKKLLNADRLYTWREMERNIMLRNASLTYAEALSIILFLNQRYGEDKLKELLNLYSERDYHRSFIAAMSEIYGKSQRNLEREWLDFVREYNNR
;
A
#
# COMPACT_ATOMS: atom_id res chain seq x y z
N MET A 1 -42.49 -22.34 -30.88
CA MET A 1 -43.56 -21.32 -30.90
C MET A 1 -43.97 -21.06 -29.45
N TYR A 2 -43.66 -19.85 -28.96
CA TYR A 2 -44.27 -19.09 -27.85
C TYR A 2 -44.62 -19.75 -26.48
N ASN A 3 -43.98 -19.18 -25.43
CA ASN A 3 -44.50 -18.83 -24.09
C ASN A 3 -44.98 -19.96 -23.14
N ARG A 4 -44.81 -19.92 -21.80
CA ARG A 4 -44.81 -18.81 -20.83
C ARG A 4 -44.29 -19.29 -19.45
N PHE A 5 -43.82 -18.33 -18.66
CA PHE A 5 -43.53 -18.39 -17.21
C PHE A 5 -44.70 -18.85 -16.33
N SER A 6 -44.38 -19.51 -15.20
CA SER A 6 -45.00 -19.37 -13.85
C SER A 6 -44.13 -20.13 -12.82
N GLN A 7 -43.33 -19.42 -12.02
CA GLN A 7 -43.57 -19.11 -10.59
C GLN A 7 -43.88 -20.32 -9.69
N MET A 8 -42.93 -20.65 -8.81
CA MET A 8 -43.17 -21.34 -7.54
C MET A 8 -42.51 -20.52 -6.43
N PHE A 9 -43.34 -19.95 -5.56
CA PHE A 9 -42.96 -19.26 -4.33
C PHE A 9 -42.44 -20.28 -3.31
N GLY A 10 -41.26 -20.04 -2.76
CA GLY A 10 -40.77 -20.70 -1.56
C GLY A 10 -40.35 -19.64 -0.55
N PHE A 11 -41.15 -19.45 0.50
CA PHE A 11 -40.76 -18.71 1.69
C PHE A 11 -39.64 -19.48 2.40
N TYR A 12 -38.47 -18.87 2.56
CA TYR A 12 -37.51 -19.27 3.59
C TYR A 12 -37.16 -18.04 4.43
N ILE A 13 -37.47 -18.17 5.72
CA ILE A 13 -37.01 -17.29 6.79
C ILE A 13 -35.49 -17.43 6.86
N VAL A 14 -34.77 -16.37 6.51
CA VAL A 14 -33.31 -16.28 6.69
C VAL A 14 -33.03 -15.48 7.95
N LEU A 15 -32.60 -16.21 8.99
CA LEU A 15 -31.85 -15.65 10.12
C LEU A 15 -30.55 -15.03 9.58
N MET A 16 -30.39 -13.72 9.73
CA MET A 16 -29.13 -13.02 9.44
C MET A 16 -28.08 -13.30 10.52
N PRO A 17 -26.84 -13.67 10.16
CA PRO A 17 -25.66 -13.32 10.94
C PRO A 17 -24.94 -12.12 10.32
N LEU A 18 -24.41 -11.28 11.21
CA LEU A 18 -23.76 -10.00 10.94
C LEU A 18 -22.68 -10.07 9.84
N GLY A 19 -22.82 -9.15 8.89
CA GLY A 19 -22.00 -9.03 7.68
C GLY A 19 -20.58 -8.53 7.92
N VAL A 20 -19.68 -9.20 7.22
CA VAL A 20 -18.25 -8.94 7.06
C VAL A 20 -18.04 -7.75 6.11
N LEU A 21 -17.32 -6.71 6.56
CA LEU A 21 -16.76 -5.67 5.68
C LEU A 21 -15.47 -6.20 5.05
N ILE A 22 -15.63 -6.94 3.95
CA ILE A 22 -14.57 -7.14 2.95
C ILE A 22 -14.94 -6.24 1.78
N CYS A 23 -14.10 -5.25 1.53
CA CYS A 23 -14.26 -4.28 0.44
C CYS A 23 -14.07 -4.96 -0.92
N GLY A 24 -15.19 -5.33 -1.56
CA GLY A 24 -15.50 -5.29 -3.00
C GLY A 24 -14.67 -6.14 -4.00
N CYS A 25 -15.24 -6.75 -5.04
CA CYS A 25 -16.62 -7.05 -5.43
C CYS A 25 -16.54 -8.08 -6.57
N TRP A 26 -17.38 -9.11 -6.56
CA TRP A 26 -17.63 -10.01 -7.70
C TRP A 26 -18.60 -9.34 -8.67
N SER A 27 -18.31 -9.32 -9.98
CA SER A 27 -19.16 -9.93 -11.04
C SER A 27 -18.88 -9.41 -12.47
N ASN A 28 -19.10 -10.34 -13.40
CA ASN A 28 -19.38 -10.24 -14.85
C ASN A 28 -18.22 -10.24 -15.87
N ILE A 29 -18.14 -11.41 -16.53
CA ILE A 29 -17.55 -11.64 -17.84
C ILE A 29 -18.36 -10.85 -18.88
N ALA A 30 -17.72 -9.90 -19.55
CA ALA A 30 -18.17 -9.34 -20.82
C ALA A 30 -17.14 -9.70 -21.88
N LEU A 31 -17.59 -10.38 -22.93
CA LEU A 31 -16.85 -10.60 -24.16
C LEU A 31 -16.55 -9.24 -24.81
N PHE A 32 -15.29 -8.96 -25.09
CA PHE A 32 -14.89 -7.83 -25.94
C PHE A 32 -14.20 -8.35 -27.20
N GLU A 33 -14.80 -7.99 -28.33
CA GLU A 33 -14.31 -8.26 -29.68
C GLU A 33 -12.97 -7.56 -29.95
N SER A 34 -12.12 -8.24 -30.71
CA SER A 34 -10.85 -7.71 -31.16
C SER A 34 -11.08 -6.61 -32.21
N HIS A 35 -10.63 -5.39 -31.92
CA HIS A 35 -10.46 -4.34 -32.93
C HIS A 35 -9.00 -3.94 -33.11
N ARG A 36 -8.69 -3.74 -34.38
CA ARG A 36 -7.38 -3.66 -35.04
C ARG A 36 -6.60 -2.42 -34.60
N GLN A 37 -5.28 -2.57 -34.53
CA GLN A 37 -4.31 -1.48 -34.29
C GLN A 37 -4.44 -0.37 -35.34
N SER A 38 -4.50 0.88 -34.88
CA SER A 38 -4.13 2.04 -35.67
C SER A 38 -2.84 2.65 -35.11
N ASP A 39 -1.91 2.94 -36.02
CA ASP A 39 -0.69 3.70 -35.74
C ASP A 39 -1.06 5.16 -35.41
N TYR A 40 -1.08 5.48 -34.12
CA TYR A 40 -1.14 6.85 -33.65
C TYR A 40 0.29 7.37 -33.44
N SER A 41 0.71 8.29 -34.31
CA SER A 41 1.87 9.17 -34.13
C SER A 41 1.70 9.98 -32.83
N LEU A 42 2.77 10.18 -32.06
CA LEU A 42 2.71 11.02 -30.85
C LEU A 42 2.58 12.50 -31.25
N PRO A 43 1.66 13.28 -30.66
CA PRO A 43 1.56 14.70 -30.92
C PRO A 43 2.80 15.46 -30.41
N HIS A 44 3.21 16.50 -31.13
CA HIS A 44 4.41 17.28 -30.83
C HIS A 44 4.16 18.50 -29.91
N SER A 45 2.91 18.83 -29.61
CA SER A 45 2.48 19.95 -28.76
C SER A 45 1.49 19.48 -27.69
N LYS A 46 1.37 20.24 -26.59
CA LYS A 46 0.41 19.98 -25.51
C LYS A 46 -1.01 19.95 -26.11
N PRO A 47 -1.76 18.84 -25.99
CA PRO A 47 -3.10 18.77 -26.56
C PRO A 47 -4.14 19.58 -25.77
N ASP A 48 -5.12 20.12 -26.50
CA ASP A 48 -6.13 21.04 -25.98
C ASP A 48 -6.99 20.46 -24.84
N PHE A 49 -7.25 19.15 -24.85
CA PHE A 49 -8.07 18.49 -23.81
C PHE A 49 -7.44 18.58 -22.40
N LEU A 50 -6.13 18.82 -22.32
CA LEU A 50 -5.42 18.94 -21.03
C LEU A 50 -5.79 20.23 -20.30
N GLY A 51 -6.33 21.24 -20.99
CA GLY A 51 -6.71 22.51 -20.39
C GLY A 51 -5.59 23.14 -19.55
N ASN A 52 -5.98 23.87 -18.50
CA ASN A 52 -5.03 24.48 -17.56
C ASN A 52 -4.71 23.50 -16.42
N PRO A 53 -3.43 23.18 -16.19
CA PRO A 53 -3.04 22.36 -15.05
C PRO A 53 -3.26 23.12 -13.73
N PRO A 54 -3.26 22.41 -12.59
CA PRO A 54 -3.24 23.05 -11.28
C PRO A 54 -2.10 24.07 -11.18
N GLU A 55 -2.33 25.14 -10.42
CA GLU A 55 -1.34 26.20 -10.23
C GLU A 55 0.01 25.65 -9.74
N GLY A 56 1.11 26.09 -10.37
CA GLY A 56 2.46 25.62 -10.07
C GLY A 56 2.85 24.28 -10.70
N ILE A 57 1.93 23.57 -11.37
CA ILE A 57 2.19 22.25 -11.96
C ILE A 57 2.50 22.35 -13.44
N THR A 58 3.60 21.70 -13.85
CA THR A 58 4.02 21.67 -15.25
C THR A 58 3.55 20.39 -15.93
N VAL A 59 2.90 20.54 -17.08
CA VAL A 59 2.57 19.43 -17.99
C VAL A 59 3.60 19.39 -19.10
N ARG A 60 4.27 18.25 -19.31
CA ARG A 60 5.17 18.11 -20.45
C ARG A 60 4.36 18.16 -21.77
N PRO A 61 4.84 18.91 -22.77
CA PRO A 61 4.10 19.13 -24.01
C PRO A 61 4.00 17.87 -24.87
N THR A 62 5.03 17.02 -24.84
CA THR A 62 5.10 15.82 -25.67
C THR A 62 4.75 14.59 -24.84
N PRO A 63 3.67 13.85 -25.18
CA PRO A 63 3.39 12.59 -24.54
C PRO A 63 4.40 11.52 -24.95
N ILE A 64 4.45 10.44 -24.18
CA ILE A 64 5.30 9.29 -24.46
C ILE A 64 4.46 8.03 -24.69
N LYS A 65 4.98 7.09 -25.46
CA LYS A 65 4.36 5.76 -25.60
C LYS A 65 5.09 4.76 -24.71
N ARG A 66 4.40 4.18 -23.74
CA ARG A 66 4.94 3.12 -22.85
C ARG A 66 3.86 2.09 -22.59
N TYR A 67 4.22 0.83 -22.37
CA TYR A 67 3.26 -0.24 -22.04
C TYR A 67 2.06 -0.37 -23.01
N LYS A 68 2.29 -0.10 -24.30
CA LYS A 68 1.26 -0.06 -25.37
C LYS A 68 0.19 1.02 -25.17
N GLN A 69 0.48 2.05 -24.38
CA GLN A 69 -0.40 3.19 -24.10
C GLN A 69 0.35 4.52 -24.29
N VAL A 70 -0.39 5.58 -24.57
CA VAL A 70 0.11 6.96 -24.61
C VAL A 70 -0.07 7.59 -23.23
N PHE A 71 1.01 8.18 -22.70
CA PHE A 71 1.05 8.85 -21.41
C PHE A 71 1.41 10.32 -21.58
N TYR A 72 0.63 11.17 -20.91
CA TYR A 72 0.96 12.54 -20.60
C TYR A 72 1.68 12.59 -19.25
N ILE A 73 2.50 13.62 -19.04
CA ILE A 73 3.39 13.69 -17.87
C ILE A 73 3.14 15.00 -17.14
N LEU A 74 2.76 14.89 -15.87
CA LEU A 74 2.75 16.01 -14.91
C LEU A 74 4.00 15.92 -14.06
N GLU A 75 4.62 17.06 -13.80
CA GLU A 75 5.75 17.17 -12.86
C GLU A 75 5.29 17.94 -11.62
N THR A 76 5.52 17.32 -10.46
CA THR A 76 5.33 17.91 -9.13
C THR A 76 6.70 18.17 -8.50
N GLU A 77 6.75 18.61 -7.23
CA GLU A 77 8.03 18.80 -6.54
C GLU A 77 8.79 17.47 -6.38
N TYR A 78 8.07 16.38 -6.09
CA TYR A 78 8.67 15.09 -5.77
C TYR A 78 8.43 14.00 -6.83
N PHE A 79 7.51 14.20 -7.77
CA PHE A 79 7.07 13.15 -8.69
C PHE A 79 6.95 13.57 -10.16
N LYS A 80 7.04 12.55 -11.02
CA LYS A 80 6.54 12.56 -12.40
C LYS A 80 5.35 11.61 -12.49
N ILE A 81 4.18 12.16 -12.76
CA ILE A 81 2.93 11.41 -12.88
C ILE A 81 2.63 11.17 -14.35
N TYR A 82 2.63 9.91 -14.75
CA TYR A 82 2.31 9.41 -16.08
C TYR A 82 0.85 8.96 -16.11
N PHE A 83 0.02 9.61 -16.93
CA PHE A 83 -1.42 9.35 -17.00
C PHE A 83 -1.92 9.32 -18.45
N ALA A 84 -2.98 8.56 -18.70
CA ALA A 84 -3.68 8.60 -19.99
C ALA A 84 -4.72 9.73 -20.01
N GLU A 85 -5.16 10.14 -21.20
CA GLU A 85 -6.16 11.19 -21.36
C GLU A 85 -7.42 10.99 -20.50
N LYS A 86 -7.93 9.76 -20.44
CA LYS A 86 -9.09 9.39 -19.60
C LYS A 86 -8.87 9.59 -18.10
N ASP A 87 -7.61 9.61 -17.65
CA ASP A 87 -7.22 9.70 -16.25
C ASP A 87 -6.75 11.13 -15.89
N LYS A 88 -6.99 12.12 -16.76
CA LYS A 88 -6.56 13.52 -16.57
C LYS A 88 -7.01 14.08 -15.23
N ASP A 89 -8.30 13.95 -14.90
CA ASP A 89 -8.86 14.57 -13.69
C ASP A 89 -8.27 13.92 -12.43
N LEU A 90 -8.08 12.60 -12.45
CA LEU A 90 -7.35 11.90 -11.39
C LEU A 90 -5.92 12.41 -11.24
N ALA A 91 -5.21 12.56 -12.36
CA ALA A 91 -3.84 13.03 -12.36
C ALA A 91 -3.73 14.47 -11.83
N PHE A 92 -4.68 15.34 -12.18
CA PHE A 92 -4.69 16.74 -11.74
C PHE A 92 -5.05 16.86 -10.26
N ASN A 93 -5.99 16.04 -9.77
CA ASN A 93 -6.40 16.07 -8.37
C ASN A 93 -5.33 15.46 -7.43
N SER A 94 -4.58 14.46 -7.91
CA SER A 94 -3.59 13.74 -7.09
C SER A 94 -2.29 14.51 -6.84
N VAL A 95 -1.95 15.54 -7.63
CA VAL A 95 -0.62 16.21 -7.56
C VAL A 95 -0.26 16.72 -6.16
N ARG A 96 -1.19 17.39 -5.48
CA ARG A 96 -0.96 17.93 -4.13
C ARG A 96 -1.03 16.83 -3.07
N GLU A 97 -1.83 15.81 -3.32
CA GLU A 97 -2.01 14.71 -2.39
C GLU A 97 -0.75 13.85 -2.29
N VAL A 98 -0.10 13.54 -3.41
CA VAL A 98 1.12 12.74 -3.41
C VAL A 98 2.31 13.49 -2.82
N ASP A 99 2.42 14.80 -3.07
CA ASP A 99 3.47 15.64 -2.46
C ASP A 99 3.27 15.74 -0.94
N ALA A 100 2.04 15.95 -0.46
CA ALA A 100 1.74 15.95 0.98
C ALA A 100 2.06 14.60 1.65
N VAL A 101 1.80 13.48 0.97
CA VAL A 101 2.20 12.15 1.44
C VAL A 101 3.72 12.01 1.52
N TYR A 102 4.45 12.52 0.52
CA TYR A 102 5.92 12.55 0.55
C TYR A 102 6.43 13.34 1.75
N GLU A 103 5.95 14.58 1.94
CA GLU A 103 6.40 15.47 3.04
C GLU A 103 6.17 14.82 4.41
N LYS A 104 4.99 14.26 4.64
CA LYS A 104 4.65 13.54 5.88
C LYS A 104 5.64 12.40 6.15
N LEU A 105 5.95 11.59 5.13
CA LEU A 105 6.86 10.47 5.29
C LEU A 105 8.32 10.93 5.43
N ALA A 106 8.74 11.95 4.70
CA ALA A 106 10.08 12.52 4.79
C ALA A 106 10.37 13.06 6.20
N ASP A 107 9.38 13.75 6.79
CA ASP A 107 9.44 14.19 8.19
C ASP A 107 9.51 13.02 9.17
N TRP A 108 8.59 12.04 9.06
CA TRP A 108 8.56 10.90 9.97
C TRP A 108 9.85 10.07 9.93
N TYR A 109 10.36 9.78 8.73
CA TYR A 109 11.60 9.04 8.53
C TYR A 109 12.86 9.88 8.79
N GLN A 110 12.73 11.20 8.94
CA GLN A 110 13.84 12.15 9.02
C GLN A 110 14.87 11.92 7.90
N HIS A 111 14.37 11.70 6.68
CA HIS A 111 15.17 11.33 5.52
C HIS A 111 14.54 11.85 4.24
N GLN A 112 15.33 12.47 3.38
CA GLN A 112 14.90 12.96 2.07
C GLN A 112 15.31 11.98 0.97
N LEU A 113 14.42 11.73 0.02
CA LEU A 113 14.71 10.88 -1.14
C LEU A 113 15.28 11.72 -2.29
N VAL A 114 16.10 11.09 -3.14
CA VAL A 114 16.57 11.70 -4.38
C VAL A 114 15.43 11.69 -5.41
N THR A 115 14.81 12.86 -5.62
CA THR A 115 13.63 13.05 -6.48
C THR A 115 14.00 13.47 -7.92
N PRO A 116 13.08 13.36 -8.90
CA PRO A 116 11.69 12.89 -8.79
C PRO A 116 11.52 11.38 -8.94
N TYR A 117 10.53 10.84 -8.23
CA TYR A 117 10.05 9.47 -8.39
C TYR A 117 8.95 9.39 -9.47
N GLU A 118 8.72 8.21 -10.03
CA GLU A 118 7.71 8.05 -11.09
C GLU A 118 6.44 7.40 -10.56
N ILE A 119 5.27 7.92 -10.96
CA ILE A 119 3.95 7.33 -10.70
C ILE A 119 3.28 7.06 -12.05
N TYR A 120 2.84 5.83 -12.30
CA TYR A 120 2.08 5.46 -13.49
C TYR A 120 0.64 5.13 -13.12
N PHE A 121 -0.31 5.90 -13.64
CA PHE A 121 -1.72 5.53 -13.63
C PHE A 121 -2.03 4.59 -14.79
N LEU A 122 -2.24 3.31 -14.48
CA LEU A 122 -2.54 2.26 -15.43
C LEU A 122 -4.04 1.90 -15.42
N PRO A 123 -4.59 1.40 -16.53
CA PRO A 123 -6.02 1.14 -16.65
C PRO A 123 -6.59 0.17 -15.62
N ASP A 124 -5.84 -0.87 -15.27
CA ASP A 124 -6.33 -1.98 -14.46
C ASP A 124 -5.18 -2.80 -13.84
N LYS A 125 -5.54 -3.67 -12.88
CA LYS A 125 -4.60 -4.58 -12.20
C LYS A 125 -3.88 -5.51 -13.18
N SER A 126 -4.57 -5.97 -14.22
CA SER A 126 -3.99 -6.89 -15.21
C SER A 126 -2.83 -6.26 -15.98
N THR A 127 -2.94 -4.96 -16.26
CA THR A 127 -1.91 -4.17 -16.92
C THR A 127 -0.70 -4.03 -16.03
N ILE A 128 -0.90 -3.79 -14.73
CA ILE A 128 0.21 -3.72 -13.78
C ILE A 128 0.93 -5.05 -13.66
N TYR A 129 0.20 -6.17 -13.56
CA TYR A 129 0.81 -7.50 -13.57
C TYR A 129 1.66 -7.71 -14.83
N ARG A 130 1.16 -7.37 -16.03
CA ARG A 130 1.94 -7.49 -17.28
C ARG A 130 3.20 -6.63 -17.29
N VAL A 131 3.16 -5.45 -16.66
CA VAL A 131 4.29 -4.50 -16.63
C VAL A 131 5.34 -4.88 -15.59
N THR A 132 4.90 -5.41 -14.45
CA THR A 132 5.73 -5.54 -13.25
C THR A 132 6.09 -6.99 -12.94
N GLY A 133 5.23 -7.94 -13.32
CA GLY A 133 5.28 -9.34 -12.91
C GLY A 133 4.72 -9.59 -11.52
N GLU A 134 4.22 -8.56 -10.83
CA GLU A 134 3.77 -8.66 -9.43
C GLU A 134 2.29 -9.06 -9.33
N THR A 135 2.03 -10.13 -8.59
CA THR A 135 0.70 -10.72 -8.38
C THR A 135 0.09 -10.36 -7.03
N ARG A 136 0.77 -9.54 -6.20
CA ARG A 136 0.28 -9.18 -4.87
C ARG A 136 -1.00 -8.38 -5.00
N ASP A 137 -2.12 -9.02 -4.66
CA ASP A 137 -3.44 -8.40 -4.67
C ASP A 137 -3.84 -8.02 -3.23
N LEU A 138 -3.39 -6.84 -2.78
CA LEU A 138 -3.71 -6.29 -1.47
C LEU A 138 -4.26 -4.86 -1.61
N GLY A 139 -5.52 -4.74 -2.01
CA GLY A 139 -6.32 -3.51 -1.77
C GLY A 139 -6.04 -2.30 -2.68
N GLY A 140 -4.97 -2.32 -3.45
CA GLY A 140 -4.67 -1.31 -4.45
C GLY A 140 -3.36 -1.70 -5.08
N VAL A 141 -3.37 -2.07 -6.36
CA VAL A 141 -2.16 -2.50 -7.04
C VAL A 141 -1.34 -1.25 -7.27
N VAL A 142 -0.57 -0.90 -6.26
CA VAL A 142 0.60 -0.05 -6.31
C VAL A 142 1.74 -0.98 -6.01
N THR A 143 2.62 -1.15 -6.97
CA THR A 143 3.86 -1.88 -6.74
C THR A 143 5.01 -0.94 -7.03
N GLN A 144 6.02 -1.01 -6.19
CA GLN A 144 7.27 -0.35 -6.43
C GLN A 144 8.24 -1.27 -7.17
N ARG A 145 8.76 -0.79 -8.30
CA ARG A 145 9.95 -1.39 -8.93
C ARG A 145 10.98 -0.33 -9.23
N ARG A 146 12.15 -0.42 -8.59
CA ARG A 146 13.31 0.47 -8.83
C ARG A 146 12.99 1.98 -8.69
N GLY A 147 12.04 2.34 -7.83
CA GLY A 147 11.64 3.73 -7.59
C GLY A 147 10.44 4.20 -8.41
N THR A 148 9.73 3.29 -9.08
CA THR A 148 8.51 3.61 -9.82
C THR A 148 7.29 2.98 -9.15
N LEU A 149 6.24 3.78 -8.90
CA LEU A 149 4.94 3.35 -8.41
C LEU A 149 4.01 3.11 -9.61
N PHE A 150 3.33 1.96 -9.65
CA PHE A 150 2.35 1.64 -10.70
C PHE A 150 0.97 1.49 -10.09
N ILE A 151 0.06 2.44 -10.29
CA ILE A 151 -1.26 2.52 -9.65
C ILE A 151 -2.35 2.20 -10.67
N ALA A 152 -3.28 1.30 -10.34
CA ALA A 152 -4.47 1.14 -11.16
C ALA A 152 -5.42 2.32 -10.90
N SER A 153 -5.71 3.14 -11.91
CA SER A 153 -6.38 4.44 -11.75
C SER A 153 -7.65 4.38 -10.88
N GLN A 154 -8.48 3.36 -11.10
CA GLN A 154 -9.75 3.14 -10.39
C GLN A 154 -9.60 2.79 -8.90
N TYR A 155 -8.40 2.44 -8.44
CA TYR A 155 -8.09 2.09 -7.05
C TYR A 155 -7.16 3.12 -6.39
N TYR A 156 -6.90 4.25 -7.05
CA TYR A 156 -6.09 5.30 -6.46
C TYR A 156 -6.70 5.78 -5.14
N ASN A 157 -5.86 5.85 -4.12
CA ASN A 157 -6.12 6.53 -2.88
C ASN A 157 -4.78 6.87 -2.22
N THR A 158 -4.76 7.89 -1.37
CA THR A 158 -3.53 8.38 -0.73
C THR A 158 -2.94 7.40 0.27
N GLN A 159 -3.76 6.54 0.89
CA GLN A 159 -3.28 5.50 1.80
C GLN A 159 -2.40 4.48 1.06
N THR A 160 -2.81 4.00 -0.12
CA THR A 160 -1.98 3.06 -0.88
C THR A 160 -0.70 3.72 -1.40
N VAL A 161 -0.74 5.00 -1.77
CA VAL A 161 0.49 5.76 -2.09
C VAL A 161 1.41 5.83 -0.87
N ALA A 162 0.87 6.17 0.30
CA ALA A 162 1.64 6.25 1.53
C ALA A 162 2.26 4.91 1.95
N HIS A 163 1.54 3.80 1.74
CA HIS A 163 2.04 2.45 2.00
C HIS A 163 3.26 2.13 1.13
N GLU A 164 3.14 2.26 -0.19
CA GLU A 164 4.22 1.93 -1.10
C GLU A 164 5.40 2.91 -1.00
N LEU A 165 5.12 4.19 -0.78
CA LEU A 165 6.16 5.18 -0.57
C LEU A 165 6.91 4.93 0.76
N SER A 166 6.23 4.43 1.80
CA SER A 166 6.88 4.00 3.06
C SER A 166 7.93 2.92 2.83
N HIS A 167 7.67 1.94 1.95
CA HIS A 167 8.68 0.95 1.58
C HIS A 167 9.92 1.58 0.92
N ILE A 168 9.73 2.62 0.09
CA ILE A 168 10.84 3.34 -0.54
C ILE A 168 11.66 4.09 0.52
N PHE A 169 11.00 4.87 1.38
CA PHE A 169 11.67 5.61 2.45
C PHE A 169 12.46 4.68 3.37
N LEU A 170 11.83 3.60 3.83
CA LEU A 170 12.49 2.62 4.70
C LEU A 170 13.72 2.01 4.03
N ARG A 171 13.58 1.56 2.78
CA ARG A 171 14.67 0.95 2.01
C ARG A 171 15.83 1.93 1.77
N LYS A 172 15.54 3.21 1.48
CA LYS A 172 16.57 4.23 1.25
C LYS A 172 17.24 4.70 2.54
N LYS A 173 16.47 4.92 3.61
CA LYS A 173 17.00 5.23 4.95
C LYS A 173 17.94 4.13 5.44
N LEU A 174 17.59 2.88 5.23
CA LEU A 174 18.39 1.73 5.66
C LEU A 174 19.45 1.29 4.64
N HIS A 175 19.74 2.09 3.62
CA HIS A 175 20.77 1.77 2.61
C HIS A 175 20.62 0.36 2.01
N GLU A 176 19.38 -0.03 1.68
CA GLU A 176 19.07 -1.32 1.06
C GLU A 176 19.34 -2.54 1.96
N ARG A 177 19.63 -2.33 3.26
CA ARG A 177 19.84 -3.41 4.23
C ARG A 177 18.55 -4.23 4.42
N LYS A 178 18.73 -5.53 4.60
CA LYS A 178 17.62 -6.47 4.79
C LYS A 178 17.01 -6.31 6.19
N ILE A 179 15.68 -6.27 6.23
CA ILE A 179 14.87 -6.26 7.45
C ILE A 179 13.83 -7.38 7.38
N PRO A 180 13.27 -7.80 8.53
CA PRO A 180 12.15 -8.74 8.55
C PRO A 180 10.95 -8.22 7.74
N ILE A 181 10.29 -9.09 6.99
CA ILE A 181 9.12 -8.70 6.17
C ILE A 181 7.99 -8.16 7.05
N TRP A 182 7.70 -8.79 8.19
CA TRP A 182 6.68 -8.30 9.12
C TRP A 182 6.93 -6.85 9.56
N PHE A 183 8.19 -6.44 9.74
CA PHE A 183 8.51 -5.08 10.15
C PHE A 183 8.29 -4.10 8.99
N ASN A 184 8.75 -4.47 7.78
CA ASN A 184 8.56 -3.66 6.59
C ASN A 184 7.08 -3.39 6.29
N GLU A 185 6.25 -4.44 6.28
CA GLU A 185 4.82 -4.35 5.98
C GLU A 185 4.05 -3.71 7.13
N GLY A 186 4.33 -4.09 8.37
CA GLY A 186 3.67 -3.53 9.55
C GLY A 186 3.92 -2.02 9.69
N LEU A 187 5.14 -1.55 9.38
CA LEU A 187 5.46 -0.12 9.44
C LEU A 187 4.79 0.65 8.30
N ALA A 188 4.75 0.07 7.09
CA ALA A 188 4.03 0.66 5.97
C ALA A 188 2.51 0.79 6.25
N GLU A 189 1.89 -0.25 6.81
CA GLU A 189 0.48 -0.22 7.26
C GLU A 189 0.27 0.84 8.35
N TYR A 190 1.17 0.92 9.34
CA TYR A 190 1.07 1.87 10.44
C TYR A 190 1.11 3.33 9.96
N LEU A 191 2.01 3.66 9.04
CA LEU A 191 2.19 5.02 8.53
C LEU A 191 1.16 5.43 7.47
N SER A 192 0.61 4.45 6.75
CA SER A 192 -0.39 4.66 5.71
C SER A 192 -1.80 4.73 6.25
N THR A 193 -2.12 4.00 7.32
CA THR A 193 -3.48 3.89 7.85
C THR A 193 -3.93 5.19 8.54
N PRO A 194 -4.95 5.89 8.00
CA PRO A 194 -5.56 7.00 8.71
C PRO A 194 -6.19 6.51 10.01
N GLN A 195 -6.03 7.26 11.09
CA GLN A 195 -6.64 6.93 12.39
C GLN A 195 -6.26 5.54 12.91
N VAL A 196 -5.04 5.07 12.66
CA VAL A 196 -4.53 3.79 13.18
C VAL A 196 -4.68 3.66 14.71
N ASN A 197 -4.73 4.80 15.40
CA ASN A 197 -4.94 4.91 16.85
C ASN A 197 -6.42 4.98 17.27
N SER A 198 -7.38 5.05 16.35
CA SER A 198 -8.81 5.06 16.68
C SER A 198 -9.23 3.74 17.32
N ASP A 199 -10.10 3.82 18.32
CA ASP A 199 -10.60 2.63 19.00
C ASP A 199 -11.35 1.70 18.05
N TYR A 200 -12.09 2.24 17.07
CA TYR A 200 -12.79 1.43 16.09
C TYR A 200 -11.85 0.55 15.26
N PHE A 201 -10.80 1.15 14.67
CA PHE A 201 -9.86 0.42 13.84
C PHE A 201 -9.07 -0.61 14.66
N ARG A 202 -8.60 -0.21 15.84
CA ARG A 202 -7.92 -1.12 16.76
C ARG A 202 -8.82 -2.28 17.16
N ASN A 203 -10.07 -2.02 17.50
CA ASN A 203 -11.05 -3.07 17.83
C ASN A 203 -11.21 -4.09 16.71
N PHE A 204 -11.28 -3.61 15.47
CA PHE A 204 -11.35 -4.49 14.30
C PHE A 204 -10.11 -5.39 14.18
N ILE A 205 -8.91 -4.82 14.30
CA ILE A 205 -7.64 -5.56 14.22
C ILE A 205 -7.51 -6.57 15.36
N PHE A 206 -7.67 -6.15 16.62
CA PHE A 206 -7.50 -7.06 17.76
C PHE A 206 -8.55 -8.16 17.81
N LYS A 207 -9.81 -7.89 17.44
CA LYS A 207 -10.82 -8.96 17.31
C LYS A 207 -10.39 -10.02 16.31
N LYS A 208 -9.79 -9.62 15.19
CA LYS A 208 -9.27 -10.56 14.20
C LYS A 208 -8.13 -11.42 14.75
N LEU A 209 -7.22 -10.83 15.52
CA LEU A 209 -6.11 -11.55 16.16
C LEU A 209 -6.61 -12.52 17.24
N LEU A 210 -7.55 -12.09 18.06
CA LEU A 210 -8.13 -12.89 19.15
C LEU A 210 -8.96 -14.07 18.64
N ASN A 211 -9.59 -13.91 17.47
CA ASN A 211 -10.37 -14.97 16.83
C ASN A 211 -9.52 -15.93 15.97
N ALA A 212 -8.20 -15.72 15.88
CA ALA A 212 -7.33 -16.61 15.13
C ALA A 212 -7.03 -17.88 15.94
N ASP A 213 -7.08 -19.05 15.31
CA ASP A 213 -6.71 -20.33 15.95
C ASP A 213 -5.27 -20.32 16.49
N ARG A 214 -4.39 -19.56 15.81
CA ARG A 214 -2.98 -19.40 16.13
C ARG A 214 -2.48 -18.08 15.55
N LEU A 215 -1.63 -17.41 16.33
CA LEU A 215 -0.77 -16.33 15.86
C LEU A 215 0.60 -16.88 15.44
N TYR A 216 1.17 -16.32 14.37
CA TYR A 216 2.47 -16.66 13.85
C TYR A 216 3.57 -16.01 14.68
N THR A 217 4.69 -16.72 14.82
CA THR A 217 5.88 -16.15 15.45
C THR A 217 6.52 -15.12 14.54
N TRP A 218 7.25 -14.18 15.13
CA TRP A 218 7.97 -13.15 14.36
C TRP A 218 8.99 -13.77 13.40
N ARG A 219 9.56 -14.92 13.77
CA ARG A 219 10.46 -15.71 12.93
C ARG A 219 9.76 -16.36 11.73
N GLU A 220 8.52 -16.83 11.90
CA GLU A 220 7.72 -17.36 10.79
C GLU A 220 7.40 -16.26 9.76
N MET A 221 7.13 -15.05 10.24
CA MET A 221 6.82 -13.89 9.39
C MET A 221 8.07 -13.15 8.89
N GLU A 222 9.28 -13.53 9.31
CA GLU A 222 10.52 -12.82 8.97
C GLU A 222 10.82 -12.88 7.47
N ARG A 223 10.55 -14.03 6.82
CA ARG A 223 10.88 -14.29 5.42
C ARG A 223 9.67 -14.43 4.50
N ASN A 224 8.47 -14.52 5.06
CA ASN A 224 7.24 -14.54 4.28
C ASN A 224 6.08 -14.02 5.13
N ILE A 225 5.40 -12.98 4.66
CA ILE A 225 4.15 -12.50 5.27
C ILE A 225 2.93 -13.11 4.58
N MET A 226 3.06 -13.61 3.36
CA MET A 226 2.00 -14.33 2.64
C MET A 226 1.99 -15.80 3.09
N LEU A 227 1.81 -16.01 4.40
CA LEU A 227 1.55 -17.34 4.96
C LEU A 227 0.08 -17.74 4.64
N ARG A 228 -0.41 -18.83 5.22
CA ARG A 228 -1.72 -19.42 4.85
C ARG A 228 -2.90 -18.44 4.88
N ASN A 229 -2.80 -17.37 5.69
CA ASN A 229 -3.79 -16.30 5.75
C ASN A 229 -3.08 -14.93 5.72
N ALA A 230 -2.93 -14.36 4.51
CA ALA A 230 -2.34 -13.04 4.31
C ALA A 230 -3.06 -11.94 5.11
N SER A 231 -4.39 -12.03 5.22
CA SER A 231 -5.16 -11.03 5.97
C SER A 231 -4.79 -11.03 7.46
N LEU A 232 -4.51 -12.20 8.04
CA LEU A 232 -4.09 -12.34 9.43
C LEU A 232 -2.66 -11.83 9.64
N THR A 233 -1.71 -12.22 8.79
CA THR A 233 -0.30 -11.84 8.95
C THR A 233 -0.04 -10.36 8.79
N TYR A 234 -0.78 -9.67 7.92
CA TYR A 234 -0.74 -8.20 7.85
C TYR A 234 -1.30 -7.55 9.13
N ALA A 235 -2.39 -8.11 9.68
CA ALA A 235 -2.92 -7.65 10.96
C ALA A 235 -1.94 -7.89 12.12
N GLU A 236 -1.21 -9.02 12.12
CA GLU A 236 -0.16 -9.31 13.09
C GLU A 236 1.00 -8.32 12.96
N ALA A 237 1.53 -8.13 11.75
CA ALA A 237 2.59 -7.18 11.45
C ALA A 237 2.25 -5.76 11.92
N LEU A 238 1.06 -5.26 11.58
CA LEU A 238 0.58 -3.95 12.06
C LEU A 238 0.45 -3.92 13.58
N SER A 239 -0.09 -4.97 14.20
CA SER A 239 -0.26 -5.02 15.66
C SER A 239 1.07 -5.05 16.42
N ILE A 240 2.13 -5.60 15.83
CA ILE A 240 3.48 -5.57 16.41
C ILE A 240 3.99 -4.12 16.43
N ILE A 241 3.84 -3.37 15.34
CA ILE A 241 4.25 -1.96 15.32
C ILE A 241 3.41 -1.12 16.29
N LEU A 242 2.09 -1.37 16.37
CA LEU A 242 1.22 -0.75 17.37
C LEU A 242 1.66 -1.06 18.80
N PHE A 243 2.02 -2.31 19.09
CA PHE A 243 2.57 -2.70 20.38
C PHE A 243 3.85 -1.94 20.70
N LEU A 244 4.82 -1.93 19.78
CA LEU A 244 6.09 -1.24 19.99
C LEU A 244 5.86 0.25 20.24
N ASN A 245 5.02 0.89 19.44
CA ASN A 245 4.68 2.29 19.62
C ASN A 245 3.96 2.56 20.95
N GLN A 246 2.95 1.78 21.31
CA GLN A 246 2.16 2.05 22.53
C GLN A 246 2.90 1.73 23.82
N ARG A 247 3.81 0.76 23.79
CA ARG A 247 4.53 0.35 25.00
C ARG A 247 5.85 1.09 25.19
N TYR A 248 6.50 1.50 24.10
CA TYR A 248 7.85 2.09 24.12
C TYR A 248 7.93 3.48 23.51
N GLY A 249 6.87 3.95 22.84
CA GLY A 249 6.84 5.23 22.14
C GLY A 249 7.34 5.16 20.70
N GLU A 250 6.89 6.09 19.88
CA GLU A 250 7.28 6.18 18.47
C GLU A 250 8.77 6.49 18.30
N ASP A 251 9.34 7.28 19.21
CA ASP A 251 10.76 7.66 19.17
C ASP A 251 11.68 6.43 19.20
N LYS A 252 11.28 5.35 19.89
CA LYS A 252 12.03 4.09 19.89
C LYS A 252 12.05 3.41 18.52
N LEU A 253 11.00 3.54 17.71
CA LEU A 253 11.03 3.08 16.32
C LEU A 253 12.02 3.90 15.49
N LYS A 254 12.05 5.22 15.68
CA LYS A 254 12.98 6.12 14.97
C LYS A 254 14.43 5.86 15.39
N GLU A 255 14.70 5.67 16.69
CA GLU A 255 16.01 5.27 17.23
C GLU A 255 16.50 3.95 16.62
N LEU A 256 15.61 2.94 16.49
CA LEU A 256 15.93 1.68 15.82
C LEU A 256 16.35 1.87 14.37
N LEU A 257 15.61 2.68 13.61
CA LEU A 257 15.96 2.94 12.22
C LEU A 257 17.27 3.73 12.10
N ASN A 258 17.53 4.67 13.01
CA ASN A 258 18.76 5.44 13.03
C ASN A 258 19.97 4.55 13.34
N LEU A 259 19.93 3.77 14.43
CA LEU A 259 20.98 2.81 14.78
C LEU A 259 21.24 1.83 13.63
N TYR A 260 20.18 1.28 13.04
CA TYR A 260 20.35 0.30 11.96
C TYR A 260 20.80 0.93 10.64
N SER A 261 20.65 2.25 10.45
CA SER A 261 21.19 2.94 9.27
C SER A 261 22.68 3.29 9.37
N GLU A 262 23.25 3.26 10.58
CA GLU A 262 24.67 3.57 10.79
C GLU A 262 25.59 2.65 9.98
N ARG A 263 26.61 3.24 9.33
CA ARG A 263 27.48 2.55 8.38
C ARG A 263 28.38 1.50 9.06
N ASP A 264 28.76 1.76 10.29
CA ASP A 264 29.57 0.92 11.17
C ASP A 264 28.74 -0.06 12.02
N TYR A 265 27.41 0.02 11.95
CA TYR A 265 26.54 -0.97 12.58
C TYR A 265 26.47 -2.26 11.74
N HIS A 266 27.21 -3.29 12.14
CA HIS A 266 27.36 -4.53 11.36
C HIS A 266 26.50 -5.71 11.85
N ARG A 267 25.67 -5.53 12.88
CA ARG A 267 24.81 -6.60 13.41
C ARG A 267 23.47 -6.71 12.67
N SER A 268 22.72 -7.76 12.96
CA SER A 268 21.40 -8.01 12.36
C SER A 268 20.36 -6.98 12.83
N PHE A 269 19.26 -6.83 12.09
CA PHE A 269 18.15 -5.96 12.51
C PHE A 269 17.58 -6.37 13.87
N ILE A 270 17.51 -7.68 14.14
CA ILE A 270 17.06 -8.21 15.43
C ILE A 270 18.02 -7.83 16.57
N ALA A 271 19.34 -7.79 16.31
CA ALA A 271 20.29 -7.29 17.30
C ALA A 271 20.05 -5.80 17.60
N ALA A 272 19.79 -4.99 16.57
CA ALA A 272 19.49 -3.56 16.75
C ALA A 272 18.21 -3.36 17.56
N MET A 273 17.17 -4.13 17.27
CA MET A 273 15.96 -4.18 18.10
C MET A 273 16.29 -4.52 19.55
N SER A 274 17.10 -5.55 19.78
CA SER A 274 17.44 -5.95 21.14
C SER A 274 18.22 -4.90 21.92
N GLU A 275 19.05 -4.11 21.24
CA GLU A 275 19.77 -2.98 21.85
C GLU A 275 18.82 -1.83 22.20
N ILE A 276 17.96 -1.42 21.26
CA ILE A 276 17.06 -0.27 21.46
C ILE A 276 16.00 -0.53 22.52
N TYR A 277 15.43 -1.74 22.54
CA TYR A 277 14.38 -2.12 23.47
C TYR A 277 14.91 -2.80 24.74
N GLY A 278 16.23 -3.08 24.83
CA GLY A 278 16.84 -3.78 25.96
C GLY A 278 16.32 -5.20 26.18
N LYS A 279 15.74 -5.83 25.15
CA LYS A 279 15.01 -7.11 25.25
C LYS A 279 15.30 -8.00 24.06
N SER A 280 15.40 -9.30 24.31
CA SER A 280 15.46 -10.28 23.22
C SER A 280 14.17 -10.25 22.39
N GLN A 281 14.26 -10.62 21.10
CA GLN A 281 13.08 -10.78 20.24
C GLN A 281 11.99 -11.64 20.90
N ARG A 282 12.39 -12.74 21.55
CA ARG A 282 11.46 -13.66 22.23
C ARG A 282 10.72 -13.00 23.41
N ASN A 283 11.37 -12.06 24.10
CA ASN A 283 10.72 -11.32 25.19
C ASN A 283 9.75 -10.29 24.63
N LEU A 284 10.14 -9.53 23.61
CA LEU A 284 9.25 -8.59 22.92
C LEU A 284 8.03 -9.29 22.31
N GLU A 285 8.24 -10.44 21.69
CA GLU A 285 7.18 -11.26 21.12
C GLU A 285 6.20 -11.76 22.19
N ARG A 286 6.69 -12.14 23.37
CA ARG A 286 5.82 -12.51 24.50
C ARG A 286 4.99 -11.32 24.99
N GLU A 287 5.63 -10.17 25.15
CA GLU A 287 4.93 -8.95 25.57
C GLU A 287 3.91 -8.48 24.54
N TRP A 288 4.20 -8.65 23.25
CA TRP A 288 3.22 -8.41 22.19
C TRP A 288 2.01 -9.35 22.30
N LEU A 289 2.23 -10.65 22.55
CA LEU A 289 1.12 -11.60 22.77
C LEU A 289 0.27 -11.21 23.98
N ASP A 290 0.91 -10.76 25.06
CA ASP A 290 0.19 -10.29 26.25
C ASP A 290 -0.58 -8.99 25.95
N PHE A 291 0.01 -8.05 25.20
CA PHE A 291 -0.66 -6.84 24.73
C PHE A 291 -1.89 -7.13 23.87
N VAL A 292 -1.83 -8.14 22.97
CA VAL A 292 -2.99 -8.58 22.18
C VAL A 292 -4.10 -9.12 23.10
N ARG A 293 -3.74 -9.90 24.13
CA ARG A 293 -4.71 -10.48 25.09
C ARG A 293 -5.34 -9.44 26.02
N GLU A 294 -4.56 -8.47 26.48
CA GLU A 294 -5.05 -7.36 27.31
C GLU A 294 -6.18 -6.58 26.63
N TYR A 295 -6.17 -6.52 25.30
CA TYR A 295 -7.19 -5.83 24.51
C TYR A 295 -8.57 -6.50 24.62
N ASN A 296 -8.65 -7.79 24.97
CA ASN A 296 -9.92 -8.48 25.22
C ASN A 296 -10.62 -8.03 26.53
N ASN A 297 -9.87 -7.37 27.43
CA ASN A 297 -10.34 -7.00 28.77
C ASN A 297 -10.70 -5.50 28.89
N ARG A 298 -10.76 -4.78 27.76
CA ARG A 298 -11.14 -3.36 27.68
C ARG A 298 -12.46 -3.23 26.95
#